data_AF-A0A396IMM0-F1
#
_entry.id   AF-A0A396IMM0-F1
#
_cell.length_a   1.000
_cell.length_b   1.000
_cell.length_c   1.000
_cell.angle_alpha   90.00
_cell.angle_beta   90.00
_cell.angle_gamma   90.00
#
_symmetry.space_group_name_H-M   'P 1'
#
loop_
_entity.id
_entity.type
_entity.pdbx_description
1 polymer ?
#
loop_
_entity_poly.entity_id
_entity_poly.type
_entity_poly.pdbx_seq_one_letter_code
_entity_poly.pdbx_strand_id
1 'polypeptide(L)'
;MFSKHFAIIIPVFLFFTSYSKSDTTFWVKAGYYFSSNEMEASEIKSTLFTHLLCAFAFINSTDYIIFTNDSEYSKFDSFTTRVKLQNPSVTSLLSIYTGGQNSSLFNSLLNQSSYRKSFIDSSIRTARRFDFQGIDFCGAGLKQGKVLVNFTTLLKEWRVAITSEASNTKRSELVLLMTGYYLKPSDSLTIFLKGTMSHVFMHLYMVHLAGKILIQVSKSGEKEDFLLTNL
;
A
#
# COMPACT_ATOMS: atom_id res chain seq x y z
N MET A 1 -78.69 -15.57 -24.70
CA MET A 1 -78.27 -16.40 -23.55
C MET A 1 -76.78 -16.21 -23.35
N PHE A 2 -76.38 -15.94 -22.11
CA PHE A 2 -75.10 -15.35 -21.71
C PHE A 2 -73.86 -16.17 -22.09
N SER A 3 -72.89 -15.51 -22.71
CA SER A 3 -71.54 -16.01 -22.95
C SER A 3 -70.75 -16.01 -21.64
N LYS A 4 -70.24 -17.16 -21.22
CA LYS A 4 -69.40 -17.30 -20.01
C LYS A 4 -67.98 -16.85 -20.34
N HIS A 5 -67.59 -15.66 -19.90
CA HIS A 5 -66.19 -15.26 -19.92
C HIS A 5 -65.45 -15.91 -18.74
N PHE A 6 -64.58 -16.88 -19.04
CA PHE A 6 -63.62 -17.43 -18.10
C PHE A 6 -62.45 -16.43 -18.00
N ALA A 7 -62.35 -15.70 -16.90
CA ALA A 7 -61.18 -14.87 -16.60
C ALA A 7 -60.05 -15.78 -16.10
N ILE A 8 -59.01 -15.98 -16.91
CA ILE A 8 -57.79 -16.68 -16.50
C ILE A 8 -56.91 -15.65 -15.78
N ILE A 9 -56.81 -15.76 -14.45
CA ILE A 9 -55.87 -14.98 -13.64
C ILE A 9 -54.51 -15.67 -13.76
N ILE A 10 -53.61 -15.10 -14.56
CA ILE A 10 -52.20 -15.53 -14.59
C ILE A 10 -51.51 -14.91 -13.37
N PRO A 11 -51.01 -15.71 -12.41
CA PRO A 11 -50.22 -15.16 -11.32
C PRO A 11 -48.89 -14.68 -11.90
N VAL A 12 -48.71 -13.36 -11.99
CA VAL A 12 -47.41 -12.75 -12.28
C VAL A 12 -46.51 -13.07 -11.09
N PHE A 13 -45.74 -14.15 -11.21
CA PHE A 13 -44.59 -14.39 -10.33
C PHE A 13 -43.59 -13.27 -10.61
N LEU A 14 -43.62 -12.23 -9.78
CA LEU A 14 -42.52 -11.29 -9.65
C LEU A 14 -41.33 -12.09 -9.12
N PHE A 15 -40.51 -12.60 -10.03
CA PHE A 15 -39.15 -13.00 -9.71
C PHE A 15 -38.45 -11.74 -9.22
N PHE A 16 -38.47 -11.51 -7.90
CA PHE A 16 -37.44 -10.72 -7.26
C PHE A 16 -36.16 -11.49 -7.49
N THR A 17 -35.44 -11.15 -8.57
CA THR A 17 -34.02 -11.43 -8.62
C THR A 17 -33.45 -10.69 -7.43
N SER A 18 -33.23 -11.40 -6.33
CA SER A 18 -32.38 -10.93 -5.26
C SER A 18 -31.07 -10.59 -5.95
N TYR A 19 -30.85 -9.30 -6.18
CA TYR A 19 -29.55 -8.80 -6.59
C TYR A 19 -28.70 -9.00 -5.34
N SER A 20 -28.14 -10.20 -5.21
CA SER A 20 -27.05 -10.44 -4.28
C SER A 20 -25.97 -9.48 -4.75
N LYS A 21 -25.90 -8.33 -4.07
CA LYS A 21 -24.75 -7.45 -4.11
C LYS A 21 -23.61 -8.38 -3.73
N SER A 22 -22.84 -8.82 -4.73
CA SER A 22 -21.60 -9.53 -4.45
C SER A 22 -20.83 -8.58 -3.54
N ASP A 23 -20.63 -8.98 -2.29
CA ASP A 23 -19.62 -8.36 -1.44
C ASP A 23 -18.29 -8.69 -2.11
N THR A 24 -17.94 -7.91 -3.12
CA THR A 24 -16.58 -7.85 -3.64
C THR A 24 -15.78 -7.10 -2.60
N THR A 25 -15.49 -7.76 -1.48
CA THR A 25 -14.40 -7.36 -0.62
C THR A 25 -13.13 -7.49 -1.44
N PHE A 26 -12.62 -6.36 -1.93
CA PHE A 26 -11.32 -6.30 -2.60
C PHE A 26 -10.24 -6.45 -1.52
N TRP A 27 -9.95 -7.70 -1.15
CA TRP A 27 -8.84 -8.05 -0.27
C TRP A 27 -7.54 -7.53 -0.88
N VAL A 28 -6.79 -6.76 -0.09
CA VAL A 28 -5.45 -6.34 -0.51
C VAL A 28 -4.47 -7.44 -0.13
N LYS A 29 -3.80 -8.00 -1.15
CA LYS A 29 -2.77 -9.01 -0.97
C LYS A 29 -1.44 -8.35 -1.27
N ALA A 30 -0.68 -8.03 -0.23
CA ALA A 30 0.60 -7.34 -0.34
C ALA A 30 1.76 -8.32 -0.12
N GLY A 31 2.93 -8.03 -0.67
CA GLY A 31 4.12 -8.86 -0.47
C GLY A 31 5.39 -8.03 -0.64
N TYR A 32 6.42 -8.36 0.13
CA TYR A 32 7.74 -7.74 0.04
C TYR A 32 8.67 -8.58 -0.83
N TYR A 33 9.35 -7.90 -1.74
CA TYR A 33 10.54 -8.39 -2.44
C TYR A 33 11.75 -7.64 -1.93
N PHE A 34 12.66 -8.33 -1.25
CA PHE A 34 13.91 -7.73 -0.79
C PHE A 34 14.94 -7.79 -1.92
N SER A 35 15.38 -6.62 -2.38
CA SER A 35 16.39 -6.47 -3.44
C SER A 35 17.75 -7.06 -3.06
N SER A 36 18.04 -7.21 -1.77
CA SER A 36 19.25 -7.88 -1.30
C SER A 36 19.25 -9.40 -1.51
N ASN A 37 18.09 -10.02 -1.76
CA ASN A 37 18.00 -11.48 -1.98
C ASN A 37 18.49 -11.89 -3.36
N GLU A 38 19.00 -13.11 -3.52
CA GLU A 38 19.49 -13.64 -4.81
C GLU A 38 18.38 -13.88 -5.84
N MET A 39 17.12 -14.02 -5.40
CA MET A 39 15.97 -14.28 -6.26
C MET A 39 15.65 -13.11 -7.19
N GLU A 40 15.34 -13.41 -8.45
CA GLU A 40 14.87 -12.43 -9.43
C GLU A 40 13.39 -12.10 -9.24
N ALA A 41 12.99 -10.86 -9.52
CA ALA A 41 11.59 -10.45 -9.42
C ALA A 41 10.65 -11.24 -10.35
N SER A 42 11.16 -11.81 -11.45
CA SER A 42 10.41 -12.67 -12.36
C SER A 42 10.03 -14.03 -11.77
N GLU A 43 10.69 -14.47 -10.70
CA GLU A 43 10.38 -15.72 -10.01
C GLU A 43 9.20 -15.58 -9.04
N ILE A 44 8.78 -14.35 -8.77
CA ILE A 44 7.61 -14.06 -7.93
C ILE A 44 6.34 -14.47 -8.70
N LYS A 45 5.50 -15.32 -8.08
CA LYS A 45 4.14 -15.60 -8.55
C LYS A 45 3.23 -14.39 -8.30
N SER A 46 3.39 -13.32 -9.08
CA SER A 46 2.73 -12.03 -8.85
C SER A 46 1.21 -12.07 -8.98
N THR A 47 0.64 -13.12 -9.58
CA THR A 47 -0.81 -13.40 -9.63
C THR A 47 -1.45 -13.61 -8.26
N LEU A 48 -0.65 -13.90 -7.23
CA LEU A 48 -1.12 -14.05 -5.85
C LEU A 48 -1.31 -12.71 -5.13
N PHE A 49 -0.83 -11.61 -5.71
CA PHE A 49 -0.75 -10.31 -5.05
C PHE A 49 -1.52 -9.25 -5.83
N THR A 50 -2.12 -8.31 -5.10
CA THR A 50 -2.62 -7.06 -5.68
C THR A 50 -1.57 -5.95 -5.58
N HIS A 51 -0.70 -6.02 -4.57
CA HIS A 51 0.38 -5.06 -4.34
C HIS A 51 1.71 -5.79 -4.08
N LEU A 52 2.80 -5.31 -4.66
CA LEU A 52 4.14 -5.84 -4.44
C LEU A 52 5.11 -4.69 -4.15
N LEU A 53 5.87 -4.84 -3.07
CA LEU A 53 6.74 -3.80 -2.52
C LEU A 53 8.20 -4.20 -2.74
N CYS A 54 8.97 -3.36 -3.43
CA CYS A 54 10.41 -3.56 -3.61
C CYS A 54 11.15 -2.85 -2.48
N ALA A 55 11.87 -3.62 -1.67
CA ALA A 55 12.47 -3.21 -0.41
C ALA A 55 13.99 -3.42 -0.42
N PHE A 56 14.83 -2.47 0.02
CA PHE A 56 14.50 -1.14 0.54
C PHE A 56 15.35 -0.05 -0.10
N ALA A 57 14.73 1.12 -0.28
CA ALA A 57 15.47 2.37 -0.33
C ALA A 57 15.73 2.89 1.09
N PHE A 58 16.78 3.71 1.24
CA PHE A 58 17.25 4.24 2.50
C PHE A 58 17.31 5.76 2.47
N ILE A 59 17.40 6.39 3.65
CA ILE A 59 17.47 7.85 3.81
C ILE A 59 18.92 8.25 4.06
N ASN A 60 19.45 9.19 3.28
CA ASN A 60 20.76 9.78 3.53
C ASN A 60 20.68 10.72 4.76
N SER A 61 21.61 10.59 5.70
CA SER A 61 21.59 11.33 6.96
C SER A 61 21.98 12.80 6.86
N THR A 62 22.52 13.23 5.72
CA THR A 62 23.03 14.59 5.51
C THR A 62 21.97 15.50 4.89
N ASP A 63 21.38 15.06 3.79
CA ASP A 63 20.45 15.85 2.97
C ASP A 63 19.01 15.30 2.97
N TYR A 64 18.78 14.16 3.62
CA TYR A 64 17.48 13.52 3.75
C TYR A 64 16.84 13.14 2.42
N ILE A 65 17.64 12.98 1.36
CA ILE A 65 17.19 12.36 0.12
C ILE A 65 17.23 10.84 0.26
N ILE A 66 16.37 10.15 -0.48
CA ILE A 66 16.42 8.69 -0.52
C ILE A 66 17.41 8.17 -1.56
N PHE A 67 17.97 6.99 -1.31
CA PHE A 67 18.84 6.27 -2.24
C PHE A 67 18.60 4.75 -2.17
N THR A 68 18.98 4.05 -3.23
CA THR A 68 19.08 2.58 -3.27
C THR A 68 20.55 2.18 -3.32
N ASN A 69 20.90 1.00 -2.81
CA ASN A 69 22.27 0.51 -2.96
C ASN A 69 22.60 0.27 -4.44
N ASP A 70 23.79 0.66 -4.88
CA ASP A 70 24.21 0.53 -6.29
C ASP A 70 24.18 -0.93 -6.77
N SER A 71 24.56 -1.87 -5.89
CA SER A 71 24.50 -3.31 -6.15
C SER A 71 23.08 -3.84 -6.39
N GLU A 72 22.06 -3.09 -6.00
CA GLU A 72 20.65 -3.45 -6.09
C GLU A 72 19.91 -2.66 -7.18
N TYR A 73 20.58 -1.70 -7.84
CA TYR A 73 19.96 -0.79 -8.81
C TYR A 73 19.16 -1.53 -9.89
N SER A 74 19.75 -2.57 -10.50
CA SER A 74 19.10 -3.34 -11.57
C SER A 74 17.82 -4.04 -11.13
N LYS A 75 17.73 -4.40 -9.84
CA LYS A 75 16.53 -5.04 -9.27
C LYS A 75 15.42 -4.03 -9.10
N PHE A 76 15.71 -2.81 -8.62
CA PHE A 76 14.72 -1.74 -8.57
C PHE A 76 14.27 -1.33 -9.98
N ASP A 77 15.21 -1.14 -10.90
CA ASP A 77 14.96 -0.67 -12.27
C ASP A 77 14.07 -1.64 -13.06
N SER A 78 14.26 -2.95 -12.89
CA SER A 78 13.48 -3.97 -13.61
C SER A 78 12.24 -4.47 -12.86
N PHE A 79 12.09 -4.17 -11.57
CA PHE A 79 11.09 -4.79 -10.70
C PHE A 79 9.67 -4.74 -11.28
N THR A 80 9.19 -3.53 -11.58
CA THR A 80 7.83 -3.29 -12.07
C THR A 80 7.56 -4.05 -13.35
N THR A 81 8.48 -3.99 -14.31
CA THR A 81 8.35 -4.71 -15.58
C THR A 81 8.27 -6.21 -15.34
N ARG A 82 9.14 -6.77 -14.49
CA ARG A 82 9.20 -8.22 -14.23
C ARG A 82 7.95 -8.75 -13.56
N VAL A 83 7.44 -8.10 -12.50
CA VAL A 83 6.24 -8.58 -11.80
C VAL A 83 4.98 -8.44 -12.65
N LYS A 84 4.94 -7.45 -13.56
CA LYS A 84 3.81 -7.26 -14.48
C LYS A 84 3.76 -8.28 -15.62
N LEU A 85 4.83 -9.02 -15.91
CA LEU A 85 4.80 -10.12 -16.89
C LEU A 85 3.78 -11.21 -16.53
N GLN A 86 3.68 -11.54 -15.24
CA GLN A 86 2.73 -12.56 -14.76
C GLN A 86 1.39 -11.95 -14.28
N ASN A 87 1.39 -10.70 -13.80
CA ASN A 87 0.19 -10.00 -13.35
C ASN A 87 0.23 -8.53 -13.78
N PRO A 88 -0.29 -8.20 -14.98
CA PRO A 88 -0.29 -6.83 -15.49
C PRO A 88 -0.98 -5.81 -14.57
N SER A 89 -1.96 -6.28 -13.79
CA SER A 89 -2.78 -5.46 -12.87
C SER A 89 -2.15 -5.24 -11.50
N VAL A 90 -0.99 -5.84 -11.19
CA VAL A 90 -0.33 -5.64 -9.89
C VAL A 90 0.13 -4.19 -9.74
N THR A 91 -0.06 -3.63 -8.53
CA THR A 91 0.50 -2.35 -8.12
C THR A 91 1.86 -2.58 -7.49
N SER A 92 2.90 -2.05 -8.12
CA SER A 92 4.28 -2.07 -7.61
C SER A 92 4.56 -0.82 -6.78
N LEU A 93 5.26 -0.96 -5.65
CA LEU A 93 5.61 0.15 -4.77
C LEU A 93 7.09 0.13 -4.40
N LEU A 94 7.68 1.32 -4.31
CA LEU A 94 8.99 1.54 -3.70
C LEU A 94 8.84 1.52 -2.17
N SER A 95 9.49 0.61 -1.45
CA SER A 95 9.50 0.63 0.00
C SER A 95 10.73 1.33 0.56
N ILE A 96 10.53 2.29 1.45
CA ILE A 96 11.59 3.08 2.08
C ILE A 96 11.71 2.68 3.55
N TYR A 97 12.89 2.23 3.95
CA TYR A 97 13.18 1.89 5.34
C TYR A 97 13.57 3.13 6.14
N THR A 98 12.92 3.33 7.29
CA THR A 98 13.07 4.56 8.10
C THR A 98 13.84 4.36 9.40
N GLY A 99 14.44 3.18 9.61
CA GLY A 99 15.28 2.89 10.78
C GLY A 99 14.52 2.35 11.99
N GLY A 100 13.22 2.05 11.88
CA GLY A 100 12.43 1.42 12.95
C GLY A 100 12.04 2.37 14.10
N GLN A 101 11.60 1.79 15.24
CA GLN A 101 10.84 2.56 16.25
C GLN A 101 11.58 3.70 16.96
N ASN A 102 12.90 3.72 16.92
CA ASN A 102 13.73 4.68 17.67
C ASN A 102 14.74 5.40 16.77
N SER A 103 14.46 5.49 15.48
CA SER A 103 15.35 6.15 14.51
C SER A 103 15.51 7.64 14.82
N SER A 104 16.71 8.03 15.25
CA SER A 104 17.09 9.44 15.44
C SER A 104 17.04 10.21 14.13
N LEU A 105 17.49 9.57 13.04
CA LEU A 105 17.42 10.10 11.68
C LEU A 105 15.98 10.44 11.30
N PHE A 106 15.05 9.52 11.52
CA PHE A 106 13.65 9.77 11.19
C PHE A 106 13.04 10.88 12.06
N ASN A 107 13.36 10.93 13.35
CA ASN A 107 12.91 12.02 14.21
C ASN A 107 13.43 13.39 13.71
N SER A 108 14.68 13.47 13.26
CA SER A 108 15.24 14.69 12.67
C SER A 108 14.52 15.08 11.37
N LEU A 109 14.24 14.11 10.50
CA LEU A 109 13.45 14.30 9.28
C LEU A 109 12.10 14.92 9.60
N LEU A 110 11.38 14.37 10.58
CA LEU A 110 10.05 14.88 10.96
C LEU A 110 10.09 16.31 11.50
N ASN A 111 11.11 16.65 12.27
CA ASN A 111 11.19 17.93 12.98
C ASN A 111 11.57 19.12 12.10
N GLN A 112 12.03 18.91 10.86
CA GLN A 112 12.51 19.99 9.98
C GLN A 112 11.79 19.99 8.64
N SER A 113 11.14 21.10 8.30
CA SER A 113 10.34 21.20 7.06
C SER A 113 11.18 21.02 5.79
N SER A 114 12.42 21.53 5.78
CA SER A 114 13.36 21.34 4.67
C SER A 114 13.74 19.86 4.46
N TYR A 115 13.89 19.09 5.54
CA TYR A 115 14.20 17.67 5.47
C TYR A 115 12.99 16.85 5.01
N ARG A 116 11.79 17.17 5.52
CA ARG A 116 10.53 16.58 5.00
C ARG A 116 10.38 16.82 3.51
N LYS A 117 10.62 18.05 3.05
CA LYS A 117 10.56 18.40 1.62
C LYS A 117 11.57 17.60 0.79
N SER A 118 12.82 17.52 1.22
CA SER A 118 13.88 16.80 0.50
C SER A 118 13.56 15.30 0.39
N PHE A 119 13.06 14.72 1.48
CA PHE A 119 12.58 13.34 1.51
C PHE A 119 11.40 13.11 0.56
N ILE A 120 10.36 13.95 0.64
CA ILE A 120 9.17 13.83 -0.21
C ILE A 120 9.54 13.94 -1.69
N ASP A 121 10.28 14.99 -2.05
CA ASP A 121 10.63 15.25 -3.46
C ASP A 121 11.50 14.14 -4.04
N SER A 122 12.48 13.65 -3.27
CA SER A 122 13.35 12.54 -3.71
C SER A 122 12.61 11.21 -3.78
N SER A 123 11.66 10.94 -2.87
CA SER A 123 10.85 9.72 -2.88
C SER A 123 9.97 9.62 -4.13
N ILE A 124 9.29 10.70 -4.49
CA ILE A 124 8.45 10.77 -5.70
C ILE A 124 9.32 10.62 -6.95
N ARG A 125 10.45 11.32 -7.01
CA ARG A 125 11.37 11.25 -8.14
C ARG A 125 11.90 9.82 -8.35
N THR A 126 12.30 9.16 -7.28
CA THR A 126 12.83 7.79 -7.32
C THR A 126 11.76 6.77 -7.68
N ALA A 127 10.54 6.90 -7.13
CA ALA A 127 9.42 6.05 -7.50
C ALA A 127 9.12 6.14 -9.01
N ARG A 128 9.09 7.36 -9.56
CA ARG A 128 8.89 7.56 -11.02
C ARG A 128 10.08 7.07 -11.85
N ARG A 129 11.31 7.26 -11.38
CA ARG A 129 12.55 6.81 -12.03
C ARG A 129 12.52 5.31 -12.31
N PHE A 130 12.03 4.52 -11.36
CA PHE A 130 11.93 3.06 -11.45
C PHE A 130 10.51 2.57 -11.80
N ASP A 131 9.66 3.45 -12.32
CA ASP A 131 8.29 3.18 -12.77
C ASP A 131 7.36 2.52 -11.73
N PHE A 132 7.60 2.76 -10.43
CA PHE A 132 6.69 2.34 -9.38
C PHE A 132 5.36 3.12 -9.44
N GLN A 133 4.26 2.44 -9.08
CA GLN A 133 2.93 3.03 -8.97
C GLN A 133 2.61 3.55 -7.57
N GLY A 134 3.48 3.32 -6.59
CA GLY A 134 3.30 3.80 -5.24
C GLY A 134 4.58 3.84 -4.43
N ILE A 135 4.45 4.36 -3.21
CA ILE A 135 5.50 4.43 -2.22
C ILE A 135 4.98 3.82 -0.92
N ASP A 136 5.78 2.96 -0.32
CA ASP A 136 5.60 2.44 1.02
C ASP A 136 6.59 3.07 1.99
N PHE A 137 6.05 3.48 3.12
CA PHE A 137 6.80 3.92 4.28
C PHE A 137 6.93 2.75 5.26
N CYS A 138 8.13 2.17 5.40
CA CYS A 138 8.38 1.03 6.28
C CYS A 138 9.12 1.43 7.56
N GLY A 139 8.56 1.04 8.70
CA GLY A 139 9.22 1.13 10.01
C GLY A 139 8.81 2.33 10.87
N ALA A 140 7.63 2.92 10.63
CA ALA A 140 7.12 4.01 11.46
C ALA A 140 6.89 3.57 12.92
N GLY A 141 7.79 3.92 13.84
CA GLY A 141 7.50 3.88 15.27
C GLY A 141 6.89 5.19 15.72
N LEU A 142 5.57 5.26 15.75
CA LEU A 142 4.87 6.46 16.13
C LEU A 142 4.67 6.46 17.65
N LYS A 143 5.49 7.24 18.34
CA LYS A 143 5.25 7.58 19.76
C LYS A 143 4.29 8.79 19.82
N GLN A 144 3.44 8.82 20.84
CA GLN A 144 2.50 9.92 21.06
C GLN A 144 3.24 11.27 21.25
N GLY A 145 2.53 12.38 21.09
CA GLY A 145 3.06 13.74 21.30
C GLY A 145 3.58 14.40 20.03
N LYS A 146 4.68 15.17 20.12
CA LYS A 146 5.20 16.01 19.01
C LYS A 146 5.60 15.19 17.77
N VAL A 147 6.13 13.99 17.97
CA VAL A 147 6.51 13.08 16.88
C VAL A 147 5.30 12.77 16.00
N LEU A 148 4.14 12.52 16.62
CA LEU A 148 2.91 12.24 15.92
C LEU A 148 2.41 13.43 15.09
N VAL A 149 2.44 14.64 15.67
CA VAL A 149 2.03 15.86 14.97
C VAL A 149 2.91 16.11 13.75
N ASN A 150 4.23 15.97 13.90
CA ASN A 150 5.17 16.18 12.81
C ASN A 150 5.07 15.08 11.73
N PHE A 151 4.76 13.85 12.13
CA PHE A 151 4.45 12.78 11.19
C PHE A 151 3.17 13.06 10.40
N THR A 152 2.10 13.52 11.06
CA THR A 152 0.88 13.97 10.39
C THR A 152 1.17 15.09 9.38
N THR A 153 2.04 16.04 9.74
CA THR A 153 2.49 17.09 8.83
C THR A 153 3.22 16.51 7.61
N LEU A 154 4.15 15.56 7.81
CA LEU A 154 4.83 14.86 6.72
C LEU A 154 3.82 14.22 5.75
N LEU A 155 2.84 13.46 6.26
CA LEU A 155 1.87 12.77 5.41
C LEU A 155 1.00 13.74 4.60
N LYS A 156 0.61 14.89 5.18
CA LYS A 156 -0.15 15.94 4.48
C LYS A 156 0.68 16.58 3.38
N GLU A 157 1.91 16.97 3.69
CA GLU A 157 2.85 17.54 2.71
C GLU A 157 3.11 16.54 1.56
N TRP A 158 3.28 15.26 1.89
CA TRP A 158 3.51 14.21 0.91
C TRP A 158 2.31 14.01 -0.02
N ARG A 159 1.09 13.99 0.53
CA ARG A 159 -0.14 13.88 -0.27
C ARG A 159 -0.28 15.06 -1.24
N VAL A 160 -0.05 16.28 -0.77
CA VAL A 160 -0.08 17.49 -1.61
C VAL A 160 0.95 17.41 -2.72
N ALA A 161 2.19 16.98 -2.41
CA ALA A 161 3.25 16.85 -3.40
C ALA A 161 2.92 15.78 -4.46
N ILE A 162 2.35 14.63 -4.07
CA ILE A 162 1.91 13.59 -5.00
C ILE A 162 0.81 14.11 -5.93
N THR A 163 -0.22 14.76 -5.38
CA THR A 163 -1.31 15.34 -6.19
C THR A 163 -0.79 16.41 -7.15
N SER A 164 0.14 17.25 -6.69
CA SER A 164 0.77 18.26 -7.53
C SER A 164 1.61 17.64 -8.65
N GLU A 165 2.44 16.65 -8.35
CA GLU A 165 3.23 15.93 -9.34
C GLU A 165 2.33 15.28 -10.40
N ALA A 166 1.31 14.54 -9.99
CA ALA A 166 0.36 13.88 -10.89
C ALA A 166 -0.33 14.87 -11.85
N SER A 167 -0.78 16.01 -11.34
CA SER A 167 -1.40 17.06 -12.14
C SER A 167 -0.43 17.66 -13.17
N ASN A 168 0.83 17.85 -12.78
CA ASN A 168 1.88 18.44 -13.61
C ASN A 168 2.39 17.46 -14.67
N THR A 169 2.54 16.17 -14.34
CA THR A 169 3.07 15.15 -15.25
C THR A 169 1.99 14.43 -16.04
N LYS A 170 0.70 14.69 -15.74
CA LYS A 170 -0.46 13.96 -16.31
C LYS A 170 -0.41 12.45 -16.07
N ARG A 171 0.28 12.03 -15.00
CA ARG A 171 0.31 10.63 -14.54
C ARG A 171 -0.71 10.43 -13.42
N SER A 172 -1.14 9.18 -13.22
CA SER A 172 -1.93 8.81 -12.03
C SER A 172 -1.14 9.10 -10.75
N GLU A 173 -1.82 9.53 -9.69
CA GLU A 173 -1.20 9.71 -8.38
C GLU A 173 -0.49 8.45 -7.90
N LEU A 174 0.67 8.62 -7.26
CA LEU A 174 1.33 7.52 -6.56
C LEU A 174 0.46 7.09 -5.36
N VAL A 175 0.26 5.77 -5.24
CA VAL A 175 -0.38 5.18 -4.06
C VAL A 175 0.56 5.37 -2.86
N LEU A 176 0.04 5.88 -1.75
CA LEU A 176 0.82 5.99 -0.52
C LEU A 176 0.40 4.90 0.47
N LEU A 177 1.39 4.13 0.90
CA LEU A 177 1.26 3.00 1.80
C LEU A 177 2.15 3.22 3.03
N MET A 178 1.70 2.76 4.19
CA MET A 178 2.51 2.75 5.40
C MET A 178 2.46 1.37 6.06
N THR A 179 3.65 0.86 6.34
CA THR A 179 3.94 -0.37 7.07
C THR A 179 4.51 0.02 8.44
N GLY A 180 3.74 -0.19 9.49
CA GLY A 180 4.09 0.25 10.85
C GLY A 180 3.75 -0.76 11.93
N TYR A 181 4.16 -0.43 13.15
CA TYR A 181 3.84 -1.23 14.33
C TYR A 181 2.37 -1.01 14.74
N TYR A 182 1.81 -2.01 15.44
CA TYR A 182 0.41 -2.02 15.84
C TYR A 182 -0.03 -0.71 16.52
N LEU A 183 -1.09 -0.11 15.98
CA LEU A 183 -1.82 1.01 16.57
C LEU A 183 -3.19 0.49 16.99
N LYS A 184 -3.74 0.92 18.14
CA LYS A 184 -5.07 0.45 18.50
C LYS A 184 -6.09 1.05 17.52
N PRO A 185 -7.13 0.30 17.09
CA PRO A 185 -8.13 0.79 16.16
C PRO A 185 -8.87 2.06 16.61
N SER A 186 -8.98 2.24 17.93
CA SER A 186 -9.57 3.41 18.60
C SER A 186 -8.64 4.61 18.72
N ASP A 187 -7.36 4.47 18.35
CA ASP A 187 -6.41 5.58 18.44
C ASP A 187 -6.76 6.64 17.40
N SER A 188 -6.76 7.92 17.81
CA SER A 188 -7.01 9.05 16.91
C SER A 188 -6.08 9.06 15.70
N LEU A 189 -4.89 8.48 15.85
CA LEU A 189 -3.93 8.25 14.77
C LEU A 189 -4.47 7.29 13.70
N THR A 190 -5.10 6.19 14.09
CA THR A 190 -5.72 5.25 13.15
C THR A 190 -6.81 5.94 12.33
N ILE A 191 -7.62 6.79 12.96
CA ILE A 191 -8.67 7.57 12.28
C ILE A 191 -8.06 8.58 11.31
N PHE A 192 -6.99 9.27 11.71
CA PHE A 192 -6.29 10.23 10.86
C PHE A 192 -5.62 9.56 9.65
N LEU A 193 -4.94 8.42 9.85
CA LEU A 193 -4.29 7.68 8.78
C LEU A 193 -5.29 7.20 7.73
N LYS A 194 -6.49 6.78 8.15
CA LYS A 194 -7.59 6.42 7.24
C LYS A 194 -7.99 7.56 6.28
N GLY A 195 -7.86 8.81 6.70
CA GLY A 195 -8.21 9.97 5.86
C GLY A 195 -7.09 10.46 4.95
N THR A 196 -5.84 10.03 5.17
CA THR A 196 -4.66 10.58 4.49
C THR A 196 -3.98 9.56 3.57
N MET A 197 -3.96 8.28 3.95
CA MET A 197 -3.31 7.20 3.19
C MET A 197 -4.29 6.52 2.23
N SER A 198 -3.80 6.08 1.07
CA SER A 198 -4.59 5.25 0.16
C SER A 198 -4.93 3.89 0.79
N HIS A 199 -3.96 3.32 1.52
CA HIS A 199 -4.13 2.10 2.31
C HIS A 199 -3.26 2.17 3.58
N VAL A 200 -3.80 1.70 4.72
CA VAL A 200 -3.08 1.61 6.00
C VAL A 200 -2.94 0.15 6.38
N PHE A 201 -1.71 -0.36 6.48
CA PHE A 201 -1.44 -1.75 6.87
C PHE A 201 -1.03 -1.81 8.34
N MET A 202 -1.94 -2.31 9.18
CA MET A 202 -1.81 -2.25 10.64
C MET A 202 -1.43 -3.60 11.28
N HIS A 203 -1.22 -4.63 10.46
CA HIS A 203 -0.92 -5.98 10.92
C HIS A 203 0.19 -6.56 10.04
N LEU A 204 1.43 -6.52 10.51
CA LEU A 204 2.49 -7.34 9.96
C LEU A 204 3.02 -8.26 11.03
N TYR A 205 2.59 -9.52 10.98
CA TYR A 205 3.50 -10.59 11.37
C TYR A 205 4.49 -10.75 10.23
N MET A 206 5.72 -10.30 10.44
CA MET A 206 6.86 -10.71 9.63
C MET A 206 7.09 -12.21 9.88
N VAL A 207 6.27 -13.09 9.30
CA VAL A 207 6.51 -14.53 9.38
C VAL A 207 7.60 -14.86 8.37
N HIS A 208 8.81 -15.03 8.89
CA HIS A 208 9.96 -15.48 8.13
C HIS A 208 9.83 -17.01 7.95
N LEU A 209 9.18 -17.46 6.89
CA LEU A 209 9.19 -18.86 6.47
C LEU A 209 9.74 -18.93 5.04
N ALA A 210 10.95 -19.48 4.90
CA ALA A 210 11.51 -20.01 3.65
C ALA A 210 11.31 -19.13 2.40
N GLY A 211 11.64 -17.83 2.48
CA GLY A 211 11.75 -16.97 1.28
C GLY A 211 10.42 -16.53 0.66
N LYS A 212 9.27 -16.66 1.33
CA LYS A 212 7.98 -16.11 0.87
C LYS A 212 7.28 -15.31 1.96
N ILE A 213 6.96 -14.05 1.65
CA ILE A 213 6.11 -13.20 2.49
C ILE A 213 4.76 -13.07 1.80
N LEU A 214 3.72 -13.65 2.41
CA LEU A 214 2.32 -13.45 2.02
C LEU A 214 1.66 -12.53 3.06
N ILE A 215 1.24 -11.34 2.65
CA ILE A 215 0.44 -10.44 3.50
C ILE A 215 -1.01 -10.50 2.99
N GLN A 216 -1.89 -11.11 3.78
CA GLN A 216 -3.34 -11.11 3.55
C GLN A 216 -3.99 -9.99 4.38
N VAL A 217 -4.75 -9.10 3.74
CA VAL A 217 -5.30 -7.90 4.40
C VAL A 217 -6.74 -7.65 3.98
N SER A 218 -7.60 -7.46 4.99
CA SER A 218 -9.00 -7.08 4.81
C SER A 218 -9.15 -5.60 4.51
N LYS A 219 -10.08 -5.28 3.60
CA LYS A 219 -10.61 -3.93 3.47
C LYS A 219 -11.49 -3.62 4.69
N SER A 220 -11.46 -2.37 5.13
CA SER A 220 -12.16 -1.90 6.32
C SER A 220 -13.60 -2.41 6.47
N GLY A 221 -13.93 -3.08 7.58
CA GLY A 221 -15.31 -3.24 8.06
C GLY A 221 -15.82 -4.66 8.27
N GLU A 222 -15.10 -5.71 7.88
CA GLU A 222 -15.57 -7.09 8.03
C GLU A 222 -14.68 -7.93 8.95
N LYS A 223 -15.33 -8.87 9.66
CA LYS A 223 -14.72 -9.77 10.65
C LYS A 223 -13.50 -10.49 10.07
N GLU A 224 -12.49 -10.60 10.92
CA GLU A 224 -11.25 -11.30 10.66
C GLU A 224 -11.49 -12.81 10.59
N ASP A 225 -11.48 -13.38 9.38
CA ASP A 225 -11.34 -14.83 9.20
C ASP A 225 -9.90 -15.16 8.80
N PHE A 226 -9.21 -15.86 9.70
CA PHE A 226 -7.83 -16.31 9.55
C PHE A 226 -7.81 -17.59 8.71
N LEU A 227 -7.23 -17.55 7.52
CA LEU A 227 -6.85 -18.77 6.78
C LEU A 227 -5.33 -18.86 6.71
N LEU A 228 -4.76 -19.52 7.73
CA LEU A 228 -3.42 -20.09 7.63
C LEU A 228 -3.50 -21.25 6.63
N THR A 229 -3.01 -21.05 5.42
CA THR A 229 -2.76 -22.17 4.51
C THR A 229 -1.26 -22.47 4.56
N ASN A 230 -0.94 -23.67 5.06
CA ASN A 230 0.39 -24.24 4.90
C ASN A 230 0.63 -24.44 3.40
N LEU A 231 1.70 -23.85 2.88
CA LEU A 231 2.28 -24.21 1.57
C LEU A 231 3.42 -25.18 1.78
#